data_AF-A0A376BKP6-F1
#
_entry.id   AF-A0A376BKP6-F1
#
_cell.length_a   1.000
_cell.length_b   1.000
_cell.length_c   1.000
_cell.angle_alpha   90.00
_cell.angle_beta   90.00
_cell.angle_gamma   90.00
#
_symmetry.space_group_name_H-M   'P 1'
#
loop_
_entity.id
_entity.type
_entity.pdbx_description
1 polymer ?
#
loop_
_entity_poly.entity_id
_entity_poly.type
_entity_poly.pdbx_seq_one_letter_code
_entity_poly.pdbx_strand_id
1 'polypeptide(L)'
;MSITPHDLKQYAEEIASYQDKTETDTRTIINRAYYAAYHYAQQVALVHGYVCPNQTSTHQALLDFLAKQEHEDFAVLADNLKLLRKLRRKADYQLDQSITSKHEKDSLTYMAGVFTIK
;
A
#
# COMPACT_ATOMS: atom_id res chain seq x y z
N MET A 1 5.85 -21.20 5.52
CA MET A 1 6.65 -20.27 4.72
C MET A 1 6.14 -18.87 4.97
N SER A 2 6.99 -17.92 5.34
CA SER A 2 6.64 -16.50 5.50
C SER A 2 6.75 -15.78 4.15
N ILE A 3 5.88 -14.81 3.91
CA ILE A 3 5.95 -13.92 2.75
C ILE A 3 6.48 -12.54 3.17
N THR A 4 6.98 -11.78 2.22
CA THR A 4 7.59 -10.46 2.38
C THR A 4 6.77 -9.38 1.66
N PRO A 5 7.03 -8.08 1.93
CA PRO A 5 6.44 -7.00 1.16
C PRO A 5 6.71 -7.09 -0.35
N HIS A 6 7.88 -7.61 -0.72
CA HIS A 6 8.28 -7.78 -2.11
C HIS A 6 7.47 -8.88 -2.81
N ASP A 7 7.14 -9.97 -2.12
CA ASP A 7 6.28 -11.03 -2.66
C ASP A 7 4.89 -10.50 -2.97
N LEU A 8 4.34 -9.64 -2.10
CA LEU A 8 3.04 -8.99 -2.32
C LEU A 8 3.08 -8.01 -3.50
N LYS A 9 4.17 -7.24 -3.63
CA LYS A 9 4.41 -6.34 -4.77
C LYS A 9 4.46 -7.13 -6.08
N GLN A 10 5.28 -8.18 -6.13
CA GLN A 10 5.44 -9.02 -7.30
C GLN A 10 4.10 -9.63 -7.72
N TYR A 11 3.32 -10.13 -6.75
CA TYR A 11 2.01 -10.71 -7.06
C TYR A 11 1.02 -9.69 -7.61
N ALA A 12 1.02 -8.44 -7.09
CA ALA A 12 0.21 -7.37 -7.65
C ALA A 12 0.59 -7.05 -9.11
N GLU A 13 1.89 -7.00 -9.41
CA GLU A 13 2.42 -6.76 -10.77
C GLU A 13 2.11 -7.93 -11.72
N GLU A 14 2.15 -9.16 -11.22
CA GLU A 14 1.79 -10.35 -11.98
C GLU A 14 0.32 -10.32 -12.42
N ILE A 15 -0.61 -10.10 -11.49
CA ILE A 15 -2.04 -9.99 -11.83
C ILE A 15 -2.24 -8.83 -12.82
N ALA A 16 -1.56 -7.70 -12.62
CA ALA A 16 -1.64 -6.54 -13.52
C ALA A 16 -1.23 -6.88 -14.97
N SER A 17 -0.45 -7.93 -15.19
CA SER A 17 -0.05 -8.38 -16.55
C SER A 17 -1.14 -9.17 -17.29
N TYR A 18 -2.20 -9.62 -16.61
CA TYR A 18 -3.25 -10.42 -17.23
C TYR A 18 -4.03 -9.61 -18.28
N GLN A 19 -4.33 -10.21 -19.43
CA GLN A 19 -5.05 -9.54 -20.53
C GLN A 19 -6.53 -9.32 -20.18
N ASP A 20 -7.19 -10.36 -19.66
CA ASP A 20 -8.63 -10.34 -19.37
C ASP A 20 -8.92 -10.13 -17.87
N LYS A 21 -8.37 -9.06 -17.29
CA LYS A 21 -8.60 -8.72 -15.87
C LYS A 21 -10.06 -8.40 -15.61
N THR A 22 -10.60 -9.03 -14.57
CA THR A 22 -11.90 -8.71 -13.98
C THR A 22 -11.77 -7.60 -12.95
N GLU A 23 -12.90 -7.02 -12.52
CA GLU A 23 -12.91 -6.08 -11.41
C GLU A 23 -12.38 -6.69 -10.11
N THR A 24 -12.63 -8.00 -9.89
CA THR A 24 -12.10 -8.75 -8.75
C THR A 24 -10.58 -8.81 -8.77
N ASP A 25 -9.97 -8.98 -9.95
CA ASP A 25 -8.52 -8.92 -10.13
C ASP A 25 -7.99 -7.53 -9.79
N THR A 26 -8.64 -6.47 -10.30
CA THR A 26 -8.23 -5.10 -9.98
C THR A 26 -8.36 -4.77 -8.48
N ARG A 27 -9.43 -5.22 -7.82
CA ARG A 27 -9.58 -5.08 -6.35
C ARG A 27 -8.46 -5.82 -5.61
N THR A 28 -8.09 -7.00 -6.09
CA THR A 28 -6.97 -7.78 -5.55
C THR A 28 -5.64 -7.06 -5.73
N ILE A 29 -5.37 -6.47 -6.90
CA ILE A 29 -4.17 -5.66 -7.16
C ILE A 29 -4.07 -4.52 -6.14
N ILE A 30 -5.14 -3.74 -5.97
CA ILE A 30 -5.17 -2.60 -5.04
C ILE A 30 -4.90 -3.07 -3.60
N ASN A 31 -5.51 -4.19 -3.20
CA ASN A 31 -5.32 -4.77 -1.87
C ASN A 31 -3.85 -5.17 -1.64
N ARG A 32 -3.27 -5.90 -2.59
CA ARG A 32 -1.87 -6.38 -2.51
C ARG A 32 -0.88 -5.23 -2.58
N ALA A 33 -1.12 -4.23 -3.43
CA ALA A 33 -0.33 -3.01 -3.50
C ALA A 33 -0.30 -2.26 -2.17
N TYR A 34 -1.46 -2.13 -1.50
CA TYR A 34 -1.53 -1.51 -0.18
C TYR A 34 -0.73 -2.28 0.88
N TYR A 35 -0.91 -3.60 0.99
CA TYR A 35 -0.23 -4.38 2.02
C TYR A 35 1.28 -4.49 1.77
N ALA A 36 1.70 -4.58 0.51
CA ALA A 36 3.10 -4.48 0.12
C ALA A 36 3.71 -3.17 0.63
N ALA A 37 3.10 -2.04 0.26
CA ALA A 37 3.56 -0.72 0.67
C ALA A 37 3.52 -0.53 2.20
N TYR A 38 2.46 -0.98 2.86
CA TYR A 38 2.29 -0.85 4.32
C TYR A 38 3.39 -1.59 5.08
N HIS A 39 3.64 -2.85 4.74
CA HIS A 39 4.65 -3.62 5.45
C HIS A 39 6.08 -3.17 5.12
N TYR A 40 6.33 -2.70 3.88
CA TYR A 40 7.61 -2.10 3.54
C TYR A 40 7.87 -0.82 4.35
N ALA A 41 6.92 0.12 4.33
CA ALA A 41 7.03 1.36 5.10
C ALA A 41 7.10 1.11 6.61
N GLN A 42 6.42 0.07 7.12
CA GLN A 42 6.54 -0.35 8.51
C GLN A 42 7.95 -0.84 8.82
N GLN A 43 8.57 -1.65 7.96
CA GLN A 43 9.95 -2.11 8.15
C GLN A 43 10.93 -0.93 8.20
N VAL A 44 10.79 0.03 7.28
CA VAL A 44 11.57 1.27 7.30
C VAL A 44 11.33 2.03 8.61
N ALA A 45 10.07 2.28 8.98
CA ALA A 45 9.75 3.01 10.20
C ALA A 45 10.31 2.34 11.47
N LEU A 46 10.29 1.00 11.55
CA LEU A 46 10.84 0.24 12.68
C LEU A 46 12.35 0.48 12.86
N VAL A 47 13.11 0.55 11.77
CA VAL A 47 14.56 0.89 11.80
C VAL A 47 14.78 2.30 12.35
N HIS A 48 13.80 3.19 12.17
CA HIS A 48 13.83 4.58 12.65
C HIS A 48 13.10 4.80 13.98
N GLY A 49 12.91 3.74 14.78
CA GLY A 49 12.39 3.85 16.14
C GLY A 49 10.87 3.90 16.25
N TYR A 50 10.14 3.58 15.18
CA TYR A 50 8.70 3.34 15.29
C TYR A 50 8.43 2.15 16.21
N VAL A 51 7.44 2.28 17.10
CA VAL A 51 6.93 1.19 17.92
C VAL A 51 5.51 0.89 17.48
N CYS A 52 5.29 -0.32 16.98
CA CYS A 52 3.96 -0.73 16.54
C CYS A 52 3.00 -0.76 17.75
N PRO A 53 1.89 -0.01 17.74
CA PRO A 53 0.97 0.00 18.86
C PRO A 53 0.11 -1.27 18.88
N ASN A 54 -0.18 -1.79 20.07
CA ASN A 54 -1.06 -2.96 20.29
C ASN A 54 -2.57 -2.62 20.16
N GLN A 55 -2.94 -1.68 19.28
CA GLN A 55 -4.30 -1.11 19.22
C GLN A 55 -4.92 -1.17 17.82
N THR A 56 -6.24 -1.01 17.75
CA THR A 56 -7.11 -1.17 16.57
C THR A 56 -6.79 -0.25 15.37
N SER A 57 -5.87 0.72 15.50
CA SER A 57 -5.55 1.70 14.46
C SER A 57 -4.06 1.69 14.04
N THR A 58 -3.46 0.51 13.91
CA THR A 58 -2.05 0.33 13.50
C THR A 58 -1.70 1.02 12.17
N HIS A 59 -2.65 1.14 11.25
CA HIS A 59 -2.45 1.80 9.96
C HIS A 59 -2.41 3.33 10.06
N GLN A 60 -3.19 3.93 10.95
CA GLN A 60 -3.15 5.39 11.18
C GLN A 60 -1.89 5.76 11.96
N ALA A 61 -1.53 4.95 12.96
CA ALA A 61 -0.33 5.18 13.76
C ALA A 61 0.96 5.21 12.93
N LEU A 62 1.08 4.36 11.91
CA LEU A 62 2.23 4.41 11.00
C LEU A 62 2.25 5.72 10.20
N LEU A 63 1.10 6.15 9.67
CA LEU A 63 1.00 7.43 8.94
C LEU A 63 1.34 8.61 9.83
N ASP A 64 0.83 8.62 11.06
CA ASP A 64 1.10 9.69 12.03
C ASP A 64 2.57 9.72 12.45
N PHE A 65 3.22 8.55 12.54
CA PHE A 65 4.66 8.48 12.78
C PHE A 65 5.44 9.06 11.60
N LEU A 66 5.18 8.61 10.38
CA LEU A 66 5.88 9.07 9.17
C LEU A 66 5.71 10.58 8.96
N ALA A 67 4.49 11.10 9.16
CA ALA A 67 4.20 12.52 8.96
C ALA A 67 4.87 13.47 9.97
N LYS A 68 5.34 12.94 11.12
CA LYS A 68 6.04 13.74 12.14
C LYS A 68 7.52 13.93 11.87
N GLN A 69 8.07 13.21 10.90
CA GLN A 69 9.48 13.21 10.65
C GLN A 69 9.85 14.29 9.64
N GLU A 70 10.92 15.02 9.90
CA GLU A 70 11.46 16.04 9.00
C GLU A 70 12.38 15.39 7.94
N HIS A 71 11.87 14.37 7.24
CA HIS A 71 12.61 13.67 6.18
C HIS A 71 11.74 13.50 4.94
N GLU A 72 12.26 13.91 3.78
CA GLU A 72 11.52 13.89 2.50
C GLU A 72 11.02 12.49 2.15
N ASP A 73 11.86 11.46 2.32
CA ASP A 73 11.48 10.07 2.11
C ASP A 73 10.25 9.64 2.93
N PHE A 74 10.13 10.14 4.16
CA PHE A 74 9.00 9.79 5.02
C PHE A 74 7.72 10.53 4.64
N ALA A 75 7.82 11.73 4.08
CA ALA A 75 6.70 12.39 3.43
C ALA A 75 6.21 11.57 2.22
N VAL A 76 7.14 11.08 1.39
CA VAL A 76 6.81 10.21 0.24
C VAL A 76 6.12 8.92 0.69
N LEU A 77 6.62 8.26 1.74
CA LEU A 77 5.97 7.07 2.32
C LEU A 77 4.57 7.40 2.82
N ALA A 78 4.41 8.49 3.58
CA ALA A 78 3.13 8.88 4.17
C ALA A 78 2.08 9.19 3.10
N ASP A 79 2.44 9.96 2.08
CA ASP A 79 1.53 10.38 1.01
C ASP A 79 1.07 9.20 0.16
N ASN A 80 2.00 8.35 -0.29
CA ASN A 80 1.66 7.17 -1.07
C ASN A 80 0.81 6.18 -0.26
N LEU A 81 1.14 5.94 1.02
CA LEU A 81 0.34 5.08 1.89
C LEU A 81 -1.07 5.63 2.12
N LYS A 82 -1.22 6.95 2.28
CA LYS A 82 -2.52 7.60 2.48
C LYS A 82 -3.40 7.42 1.25
N LEU A 83 -2.84 7.58 0.05
CA LEU A 83 -3.54 7.37 -1.22
C LEU A 83 -3.93 5.90 -1.41
N LEU A 84 -2.99 4.97 -1.20
CA LEU A 84 -3.27 3.53 -1.25
C LEU A 84 -4.32 3.09 -0.24
N ARG A 85 -4.29 3.60 0.99
CA ARG A 85 -5.29 3.29 2.01
C ARG A 85 -6.69 3.70 1.57
N LYS A 86 -6.82 4.86 0.91
CA LYS A 86 -8.10 5.33 0.36
C LYS A 86 -8.58 4.40 -0.76
N LEU A 87 -7.70 4.04 -1.69
CA LEU A 87 -8.02 3.11 -2.78
C LEU A 87 -8.44 1.74 -2.23
N ARG A 88 -7.68 1.19 -1.28
CA ARG A 88 -7.99 -0.09 -0.63
C ARG A 88 -9.35 -0.06 0.08
N ARG A 89 -9.68 1.01 0.81
CA ARG A 89 -11.01 1.13 1.44
C ARG A 89 -12.14 1.05 0.41
N LYS A 90 -11.96 1.66 -0.76
CA LYS A 90 -12.91 1.56 -1.86
C LYS A 90 -12.97 0.13 -2.43
N ALA A 91 -11.80 -0.45 -2.72
CA ALA A 91 -11.68 -1.79 -3.30
C ALA A 91 -12.23 -2.90 -2.39
N ASP A 92 -12.00 -2.82 -1.08
CA ASP A 92 -12.37 -3.88 -0.13
C ASP A 92 -13.82 -3.75 0.39
N TYR A 93 -14.35 -2.52 0.53
CA TYR A 93 -15.61 -2.30 1.24
C TYR A 93 -16.73 -1.67 0.40
N GLN A 94 -16.42 -0.99 -0.70
CA GLN A 94 -17.42 -0.33 -1.55
C GLN A 94 -17.68 -1.19 -2.78
N LEU A 95 -18.42 -2.29 -2.59
CA LEU A 95 -18.77 -3.25 -3.65
C LEU A 95 -19.87 -2.72 -4.60
N ASP A 96 -20.61 -1.72 -4.15
CA ASP A 96 -21.62 -0.98 -4.91
C ASP A 96 -21.00 0.05 -5.89
N GLN A 97 -19.70 0.31 -5.77
CA GLN A 97 -18.97 1.25 -6.61
C GLN A 97 -17.94 0.54 -7.46
N SER A 98 -17.92 0.79 -8.77
CA SER A 98 -16.95 0.17 -9.66
C SER A 98 -15.51 0.62 -9.37
N ILE A 99 -14.61 -0.37 -9.44
CA ILE A 99 -13.17 -0.17 -9.56
C ILE A 99 -12.79 -0.21 -11.04
N THR A 100 -11.88 0.68 -11.43
CA THR A 100 -11.52 0.87 -12.84
C THR A 100 -10.01 0.71 -13.03
N SER A 101 -9.58 0.54 -14.28
CA SER A 101 -8.16 0.49 -14.66
C SER A 101 -7.36 1.74 -14.24
N LYS A 102 -8.02 2.88 -14.02
CA LYS A 102 -7.37 4.06 -13.43
C LYS A 102 -6.97 3.80 -11.97
N HIS A 103 -7.87 3.25 -11.16
CA HIS A 103 -7.58 2.92 -9.77
C HIS A 103 -6.46 1.88 -9.66
N GLU A 104 -6.41 0.93 -10.59
CA GLU A 104 -5.32 -0.02 -10.74
C GLU A 104 -3.97 0.69 -10.95
N LYS A 105 -3.87 1.50 -12.01
CA LYS A 105 -2.66 2.25 -12.37
C LYS A 105 -2.20 3.13 -11.22
N ASP A 106 -3.12 3.89 -10.63
CA ASP A 106 -2.83 4.74 -9.47
C ASP A 106 -2.25 3.91 -8.32
N SER A 107 -2.83 2.75 -8.01
CA SER A 107 -2.32 1.87 -6.94
C SER A 107 -0.91 1.33 -7.21
N LEU A 108 -0.61 0.94 -8.46
CA LEU A 108 0.73 0.46 -8.82
C LEU A 108 1.75 1.59 -8.78
N THR A 109 1.39 2.80 -9.22
CA THR A 109 2.26 3.99 -9.13
C THR A 109 2.58 4.34 -7.68
N TYR A 110 1.57 4.39 -6.80
CA TYR A 110 1.81 4.71 -5.39
C TYR A 110 2.61 3.63 -4.67
N MET A 111 2.36 2.35 -5.00
CA MET A 111 3.17 1.26 -4.49
C MET A 111 4.62 1.41 -4.94
N ALA A 112 4.87 1.64 -6.24
CA ALA A 112 6.23 1.81 -6.75
C ALA A 112 6.98 2.96 -6.04
N GLY A 113 6.31 4.09 -5.78
CA GLY A 113 6.89 5.22 -5.04
C GLY A 113 7.26 4.92 -3.58
N VAL A 114 6.69 3.89 -2.97
CA VAL A 114 7.11 3.44 -1.62
C VAL A 114 8.41 2.64 -1.68
N PHE A 115 8.59 1.81 -2.71
CA PHE A 115 9.76 0.94 -2.86
C PHE A 115 10.99 1.66 -3.44
N THR A 116 10.92 2.97 -3.71
CA THR A 116 12.09 3.79 -4.10
C THR A 116 12.88 4.30 -2.90
N ILE A 117 12.29 4.27 -1.70
CA ILE A 117 12.90 4.73 -0.45
C ILE A 117 13.81 3.63 0.11
N LYS A 118 14.96 3.97 0.70
CA LYS A 118 15.94 3.01 1.22
C LYS A 118 16.04 3.02 2.74
#